data_AF-A0A958KWC0-F1
#
_entry.id   AF-A0A958KWC0-F1
#
_cell.length_a   1.000
_cell.length_b   1.000
_cell.length_c   1.000
_cell.angle_alpha   90.00
_cell.angle_beta   90.00
_cell.angle_gamma   90.00
#
_symmetry.space_group_name_H-M   'P 1'
#
loop_
_entity.id
_entity.type
_entity.pdbx_description
1 polymer ?
#
loop_
_entity_poly.entity_id
_entity_poly.type
_entity_poly.pdbx_seq_one_letter_code
_entity_poly.pdbx_strand_id
1 'polypeptide(L)'
;GAGIEPNSVDLVVSNCVTNLSPDKPRLFAEIFKVLKPGGELYFSDVFSDRRIPAPLNEDPVLLGECLGGAMYKEDFRRLMFTIGCKDFRVMSQSKITLNNPEIEKKIGMVNFESITFRAFKIDVEDRCEDFGQVAYYLGTIEGHPHTFTLDDHHTFHTNKPMLVCGNTADMVSLTSYAKHFKVVGEKEVHMGLFDCELSVMAKTGIETPAGACC
;
A
#
# COMPACT_ATOMS: atom_id res chain seq x y z
N GLY A 1 5.54 14.00 -21.28
CA GLY A 1 5.35 13.86 -19.83
C GLY A 1 4.55 15.04 -19.33
N ALA A 2 4.17 15.04 -18.06
CA ALA A 2 3.30 16.05 -17.45
C ALA A 2 3.92 17.46 -17.26
N GLY A 3 5.14 17.70 -17.77
CA GLY A 3 5.85 18.98 -17.59
C GLY A 3 6.37 19.22 -16.17
N ILE A 4 6.36 18.18 -15.32
CA ILE A 4 6.87 18.21 -13.95
C ILE A 4 8.28 17.61 -13.94
N GLU A 5 9.20 18.30 -13.28
CA GLU A 5 10.60 17.88 -13.20
C GLU A 5 10.76 16.56 -12.41
N PRO A 6 11.70 15.68 -12.80
CA PRO A 6 12.03 14.50 -12.01
C PRO A 6 12.50 14.87 -10.59
N ASN A 7 12.21 14.03 -9.60
CA ASN A 7 12.63 14.22 -8.20
C ASN A 7 12.30 15.62 -7.63
N SER A 8 11.13 16.16 -7.95
CA SER A 8 10.70 17.50 -7.53
C SER A 8 9.54 17.48 -6.54
N VAL A 9 8.81 16.36 -6.44
CA VAL A 9 7.58 16.24 -5.66
C VAL A 9 7.82 15.38 -4.42
N ASP A 10 7.36 15.85 -3.25
CA ASP A 10 7.45 15.09 -1.99
C ASP A 10 6.30 14.07 -1.85
N LEU A 11 5.08 14.47 -2.22
CA LEU A 11 3.86 13.68 -2.07
C LEU A 11 2.96 13.84 -3.31
N VAL A 12 2.54 12.72 -3.89
CA VAL A 12 1.48 12.66 -4.90
C VAL A 12 0.24 12.06 -4.26
N VAL A 13 -0.90 12.76 -4.37
CA VAL A 13 -2.19 12.29 -3.88
C VAL A 13 -3.17 12.13 -5.05
N SER A 14 -3.94 11.06 -5.03
CA SER A 14 -4.99 10.81 -6.03
C SER A 14 -6.18 10.09 -5.40
N ASN A 15 -7.39 10.41 -5.88
CA ASN A 15 -8.62 9.76 -5.43
C ASN A 15 -9.47 9.39 -6.65
N CYS A 16 -9.66 8.10 -6.88
CA CYS A 16 -10.57 7.50 -7.88
C CYS A 16 -10.38 7.91 -9.35
N VAL A 17 -9.22 8.45 -9.74
CA VAL A 17 -8.97 8.85 -11.14
C VAL A 17 -7.96 7.96 -11.88
N THR A 18 -7.23 7.07 -11.19
CA THR A 18 -6.19 6.27 -11.87
C THR A 18 -6.81 5.19 -12.75
N ASN A 19 -7.99 4.70 -12.39
CA ASN A 19 -8.74 3.75 -13.18
C ASN A 19 -9.21 4.28 -14.53
N LEU A 20 -9.37 5.60 -14.68
CA LEU A 20 -9.71 6.26 -15.94
C LEU A 20 -8.51 6.43 -16.88
N SER A 21 -7.29 6.16 -16.41
CA SER A 21 -6.10 6.24 -17.26
C SER A 21 -6.07 5.10 -18.29
N PRO A 22 -5.87 5.42 -19.58
CA PRO A 22 -5.73 4.42 -20.63
C PRO A 22 -4.38 3.70 -20.60
N ASP A 23 -3.37 4.28 -19.95
CA ASP A 23 -2.01 3.73 -19.82
C ASP A 23 -1.56 3.83 -18.36
N LYS A 24 -2.06 2.89 -17.54
CA LYS A 24 -1.71 2.78 -16.11
C LYS A 24 -0.20 2.56 -15.91
N PRO A 25 0.51 1.72 -16.67
CA PRO A 25 1.95 1.57 -16.53
C PRO A 25 2.72 2.88 -16.67
N ARG A 26 2.42 3.66 -17.70
CA ARG A 26 3.05 4.98 -17.90
C ARG A 26 2.66 5.97 -16.81
N LEU A 27 1.41 5.96 -16.35
CA LEU A 27 0.94 6.83 -15.26
C LEU A 27 1.79 6.62 -14.00
N PHE A 28 1.90 5.37 -13.51
CA PHE A 28 2.64 5.09 -12.29
C PHE A 28 4.16 5.31 -12.46
N ALA A 29 4.72 5.02 -13.64
CA ALA A 29 6.12 5.31 -13.93
C ALA A 29 6.42 6.82 -13.90
N GLU A 30 5.56 7.67 -14.45
CA GLU A 30 5.75 9.13 -14.39
C GLU A 30 5.56 9.67 -12.97
N ILE A 31 4.62 9.11 -12.18
CA ILE A 31 4.50 9.44 -10.74
C ILE A 31 5.82 9.15 -10.02
N PHE A 32 6.36 7.93 -10.15
CA PHE A 32 7.62 7.56 -9.49
C PHE A 32 8.81 8.34 -10.01
N LYS A 33 8.80 8.79 -11.26
CA LYS A 33 9.85 9.67 -11.80
C LYS A 33 9.85 11.04 -11.13
N VAL A 34 8.70 11.66 -10.90
CA VAL A 34 8.61 13.01 -10.32
C VAL A 34 8.80 13.03 -8.80
N LEU A 35 8.51 11.92 -8.11
CA LEU A 35 8.76 11.79 -6.68
C LEU A 35 10.25 11.91 -6.36
N LYS A 36 10.60 12.68 -5.32
CA LYS A 36 11.95 12.69 -4.72
C LYS A 36 12.30 11.32 -4.12
N PRO A 37 13.58 10.97 -3.94
CA PRO A 37 13.96 9.90 -3.03
C PRO A 37 13.32 10.10 -1.65
N GLY A 38 12.67 9.07 -1.11
CA GLY A 38 11.89 9.16 0.12
C GLY A 38 10.49 9.77 -0.03
N GLY A 39 10.12 10.22 -1.23
CA GLY A 39 8.79 10.74 -1.54
C GLY A 39 7.71 9.65 -1.59
N GLU A 40 6.45 10.06 -1.54
CA GLU A 40 5.31 9.16 -1.32
C GLU A 40 4.23 9.34 -2.39
N LEU A 41 3.66 8.22 -2.84
CA LEU A 41 2.35 8.16 -3.49
C LEU A 41 1.33 7.68 -2.47
N TYR A 42 0.32 8.50 -2.19
CA TYR A 42 -0.81 8.15 -1.31
C TYR A 42 -2.11 8.27 -2.10
N PHE A 43 -2.76 7.16 -2.44
CA PHE A 43 -3.93 7.20 -3.30
C PHE A 43 -4.98 6.18 -2.96
N SER A 44 -6.24 6.50 -3.26
CA SER A 44 -7.37 5.60 -3.14
C SER A 44 -7.96 5.31 -4.52
N ASP A 45 -8.21 4.05 -4.82
CA ASP A 45 -8.91 3.64 -6.05
C ASP A 45 -9.66 2.32 -5.89
N VAL A 46 -10.41 1.93 -6.92
CA VAL A 46 -11.14 0.65 -6.98
C VAL A 46 -10.27 -0.45 -7.58
N PHE A 47 -10.20 -1.59 -6.92
CA PHE A 47 -9.50 -2.78 -7.37
C PHE A 47 -10.45 -3.95 -7.46
N SER A 48 -10.12 -4.91 -8.31
CA SER A 48 -10.87 -6.16 -8.44
C SER A 48 -10.09 -7.33 -7.83
N ASP A 49 -10.84 -8.34 -7.35
CA ASP A 49 -10.27 -9.59 -6.83
C ASP A 49 -9.77 -10.52 -7.95
N ARG A 50 -10.15 -10.24 -9.21
CA ARG A 50 -9.80 -10.99 -10.42
C ARG A 50 -9.77 -10.09 -11.64
N ARG A 51 -9.16 -10.56 -12.72
CA ARG A 51 -9.15 -9.84 -14.00
C ARG A 51 -10.57 -9.71 -14.56
N ILE A 52 -10.93 -8.48 -14.95
CA ILE A 52 -12.22 -8.17 -15.55
C ILE A 52 -12.21 -8.64 -17.02
N PRO A 53 -13.19 -9.46 -17.45
CA PRO A 53 -13.37 -9.85 -18.84
C PRO A 53 -13.50 -8.63 -19.79
N ALA A 54 -12.95 -8.72 -20.99
CA ALA A 54 -12.96 -7.62 -21.97
C ALA A 54 -14.36 -7.01 -22.22
N PRO A 55 -15.45 -7.80 -22.37
CA PRO A 55 -16.79 -7.23 -22.58
C PRO A 55 -17.29 -6.36 -21.41
N LEU A 56 -16.81 -6.58 -20.19
CA LEU A 56 -17.18 -5.81 -19.01
C LEU A 56 -16.32 -4.55 -18.84
N ASN A 57 -15.07 -4.59 -19.32
CA ASN A 57 -14.20 -3.42 -19.33
C ASN A 57 -14.74 -2.32 -20.28
N GLU A 58 -15.35 -2.73 -21.40
CA GLU A 58 -15.93 -1.81 -22.38
C GLU A 58 -17.41 -1.44 -22.11
N ASP A 59 -18.02 -2.00 -21.05
CA ASP A 59 -19.42 -1.70 -20.72
C ASP A 59 -19.56 -0.24 -20.24
N PRO A 60 -20.39 0.60 -20.88
CA PRO A 60 -20.50 2.02 -20.55
C PRO A 60 -20.98 2.29 -19.11
N VAL A 61 -21.80 1.40 -18.55
CA VAL A 61 -22.30 1.53 -17.17
C VAL A 61 -21.17 1.24 -16.19
N LEU A 62 -20.42 0.15 -16.41
CA LEU A 62 -19.28 -0.19 -15.56
C LEU A 62 -18.15 0.85 -15.66
N LEU A 63 -17.93 1.43 -16.83
CA LEU A 63 -16.97 2.53 -17.00
C LEU A 63 -17.42 3.80 -16.28
N GLY A 64 -18.71 4.15 -16.36
CA GLY A 64 -19.29 5.30 -15.66
C GLY A 64 -19.16 5.19 -14.14
N GLU A 65 -19.22 3.98 -13.60
CA GLU A 65 -19.06 3.68 -12.17
C GLU A 65 -17.58 3.48 -11.74
N CYS A 66 -16.61 3.72 -12.64
CA CYS A 66 -15.17 3.45 -12.41
C CYS A 66 -14.83 1.98 -12.10
N LEU A 67 -15.74 1.05 -12.39
CA LEU A 67 -15.59 -0.39 -12.13
C LEU A 67 -14.93 -1.12 -13.31
N GLY A 68 -15.27 -0.74 -14.55
CA GLY A 68 -14.80 -1.43 -15.77
C GLY A 68 -13.27 -1.39 -15.92
N GLY A 69 -12.66 -0.28 -15.49
CA GLY A 69 -11.22 -0.06 -15.53
C GLY A 69 -10.46 -0.53 -14.27
N ALA A 70 -11.15 -1.13 -13.29
CA ALA A 70 -10.54 -1.55 -12.03
C ALA A 70 -9.50 -2.66 -12.27
N MET A 71 -8.28 -2.41 -11.80
CA MET A 71 -7.17 -3.34 -11.99
C MET A 71 -7.27 -4.49 -10.99
N TYR A 72 -6.92 -5.70 -11.44
CA TYR A 72 -6.72 -6.82 -10.52
C TYR A 72 -5.55 -6.50 -9.57
N LYS A 73 -5.77 -6.66 -8.26
CA LYS A 73 -4.80 -6.30 -7.21
C LYS A 73 -3.40 -6.88 -7.44
N GLU A 74 -3.27 -8.12 -7.89
CA GLU A 74 -1.94 -8.70 -8.17
C GLU A 74 -1.29 -8.19 -9.46
N ASP A 75 -2.08 -7.77 -10.45
CA ASP A 75 -1.52 -7.12 -11.63
C ASP A 75 -1.01 -5.71 -11.28
N PHE A 76 -1.71 -5.01 -10.39
CA PHE A 76 -1.21 -3.77 -9.79
C PHE A 76 0.09 -4.01 -9.02
N ARG A 77 0.15 -5.05 -8.18
CA ARG A 77 1.37 -5.41 -7.44
C ARG A 77 2.56 -5.65 -8.37
N ARG A 78 2.35 -6.42 -9.44
CA ARG A 78 3.39 -6.66 -10.47
C ARG A 78 3.80 -5.39 -11.17
N LEU A 79 2.85 -4.52 -11.53
CA LEU A 79 3.16 -3.23 -12.16
C LEU A 79 4.03 -2.36 -11.25
N MET A 80 3.65 -2.21 -9.98
CA MET A 80 4.44 -1.44 -8.99
C MET A 80 5.85 -2.02 -8.84
N PHE A 81 5.98 -3.35 -8.86
CA PHE A 81 7.28 -4.01 -8.85
C PHE A 81 8.15 -3.61 -10.05
N THR A 82 7.59 -3.59 -11.27
CA THR A 82 8.35 -3.22 -12.48
C THR A 82 8.85 -1.77 -12.51
N ILE A 83 8.20 -0.86 -11.78
CA ILE A 83 8.61 0.55 -11.66
C ILE A 83 9.58 0.80 -10.49
N GLY A 84 9.98 -0.25 -9.78
CA GLY A 84 10.91 -0.19 -8.65
C GLY A 84 10.26 -0.04 -7.27
N CYS A 85 8.92 -0.12 -7.18
CA CYS A 85 8.21 -0.13 -5.91
C CYS A 85 7.92 -1.58 -5.49
N LYS A 86 8.82 -2.15 -4.69
CA LYS A 86 8.75 -3.57 -4.29
C LYS A 86 7.81 -3.83 -3.10
N ASP A 87 7.62 -2.84 -2.23
CA ASP A 87 6.73 -2.89 -1.06
C ASP A 87 5.89 -1.60 -1.00
N PHE A 88 4.57 -1.75 -1.18
CA PHE A 88 3.58 -0.71 -0.92
C PHE A 88 2.63 -1.19 0.17
N ARG A 89 2.06 -0.24 0.91
CA ARG A 89 1.23 -0.50 2.08
C ARG A 89 -0.23 -0.21 1.83
N VAL A 90 -1.10 -1.03 2.43
CA VAL A 90 -2.55 -0.81 2.49
C VAL A 90 -2.85 0.01 3.72
N MET A 91 -3.46 1.19 3.53
CA MET A 91 -3.90 2.05 4.63
C MET A 91 -5.31 1.68 5.11
N SER A 92 -6.18 1.37 4.15
CA SER A 92 -7.57 1.01 4.39
C SER A 92 -8.11 0.24 3.19
N GLN A 93 -9.01 -0.70 3.44
CA GLN A 93 -9.69 -1.47 2.41
C GLN A 93 -11.15 -1.67 2.80
N SER A 94 -12.07 -1.46 1.87
CA SER A 94 -13.50 -1.72 2.06
C SER A 94 -14.11 -2.38 0.83
N LYS A 95 -15.02 -3.33 1.06
CA LYS A 95 -15.77 -3.96 -0.03
C LYS A 95 -16.78 -2.97 -0.61
N ILE A 96 -16.90 -2.96 -1.93
CA ILE A 96 -17.90 -2.17 -2.63
C ILE A 96 -19.14 -3.05 -2.85
N THR A 97 -20.23 -2.67 -2.20
CA THR A 97 -21.54 -3.31 -2.44
C THR A 97 -22.20 -2.63 -3.63
N LEU A 98 -22.60 -3.43 -4.61
CA LEU A 98 -23.25 -2.94 -5.82
C LEU A 98 -24.77 -2.95 -5.61
N ASN A 99 -25.38 -1.78 -5.44
CA ASN A 99 -26.82 -1.70 -5.20
C ASN A 99 -27.67 -1.71 -6.49
N ASN A 100 -27.08 -2.12 -7.63
CA ASN A 100 -27.74 -2.17 -8.92
C ASN A 100 -27.82 -3.63 -9.42
N PRO A 101 -29.01 -4.25 -9.41
CA PRO A 101 -29.20 -5.64 -9.83
C PRO A 101 -28.78 -5.94 -11.28
N GLU A 102 -28.79 -4.94 -12.17
CA GLU A 102 -28.30 -5.12 -13.54
C GLU A 102 -26.78 -5.24 -13.58
N ILE A 103 -26.08 -4.44 -12.77
CA ILE A 103 -24.63 -4.50 -12.63
C ILE A 103 -24.23 -5.83 -11.98
N GLU A 104 -24.89 -6.24 -10.90
CA GLU A 104 -24.63 -7.51 -10.21
C GLU A 104 -24.74 -8.71 -11.16
N LYS A 105 -25.75 -8.73 -12.04
CA LYS A 105 -25.89 -9.79 -13.05
C LYS A 105 -24.76 -9.78 -14.09
N LYS A 106 -24.25 -8.61 -14.46
CA LYS A 106 -23.18 -8.46 -15.46
C LYS A 106 -21.80 -8.82 -14.92
N ILE A 107 -21.46 -8.36 -13.72
CA ILE A 107 -20.13 -8.52 -13.13
C ILE A 107 -19.82 -9.98 -12.74
N GLY A 108 -20.84 -10.84 -12.66
CA GLY A 108 -20.69 -12.27 -12.38
C GLY A 108 -20.09 -12.49 -10.99
N MET A 109 -18.87 -13.02 -10.94
CA MET A 109 -18.17 -13.36 -9.69
C MET A 109 -17.08 -12.35 -9.31
N VAL A 110 -16.98 -11.23 -10.03
CA VAL A 110 -15.98 -10.19 -9.74
C VAL A 110 -16.38 -9.43 -8.48
N ASN A 111 -15.48 -9.37 -7.50
CA ASN A 111 -15.66 -8.50 -6.33
C ASN A 111 -14.80 -7.24 -6.48
N PHE A 112 -15.33 -6.12 -6.00
CA PHE A 112 -14.65 -4.83 -6.03
C PHE A 112 -14.37 -4.33 -4.62
N GLU A 113 -13.22 -3.70 -4.47
CA GLU A 113 -12.75 -3.15 -3.20
C GLU A 113 -12.22 -1.74 -3.44
N SER A 114 -12.58 -0.80 -2.57
CA SER A 114 -11.91 0.49 -2.49
C SER A 114 -10.70 0.31 -1.59
N ILE A 115 -9.51 0.60 -2.12
CA ILE A 115 -8.25 0.42 -1.40
C ILE A 115 -7.48 1.73 -1.42
N THR A 116 -7.05 2.17 -0.24
CA THR A 116 -6.10 3.27 -0.09
C THR A 116 -4.71 2.68 0.09
N PHE A 117 -3.81 3.03 -0.81
CA PHE A 117 -2.41 2.63 -0.79
C PHE A 117 -1.49 3.79 -0.43
N ARG A 118 -0.35 3.42 0.13
CA ARG A 118 0.82 4.25 0.37
C ARG A 118 2.03 3.56 -0.23
N ALA A 119 2.79 4.24 -1.06
CA ALA A 119 3.96 3.69 -1.73
C ALA A 119 5.11 4.71 -1.68
N PHE A 120 6.25 4.31 -1.13
CA PHE A 120 7.41 5.19 -1.00
C PHE A 120 8.42 4.94 -2.11
N LYS A 121 9.06 6.01 -2.59
CA LYS A 121 10.20 5.92 -3.52
C LYS A 121 11.49 5.73 -2.73
N ILE A 122 11.69 4.51 -2.24
CA ILE A 122 12.87 4.03 -1.52
C ILE A 122 13.25 2.65 -2.04
N ASP A 123 14.52 2.29 -1.97
CA ASP A 123 14.97 0.95 -2.36
C ASP A 123 14.82 0.01 -1.16
N VAL A 124 13.74 -0.77 -1.19
CA VAL A 124 13.38 -1.76 -0.17
C VAL A 124 13.46 -3.17 -0.74
N GLU A 125 13.34 -4.18 0.10
CA GLU A 125 13.25 -5.57 -0.32
C GLU A 125 11.81 -5.91 -0.74
N ASP A 126 11.62 -7.00 -1.47
CA ASP A 126 10.29 -7.46 -1.89
C ASP A 126 9.55 -8.25 -0.81
N ARG A 127 10.23 -8.53 0.29
CA ARG A 127 9.70 -9.22 1.47
C ARG A 127 10.10 -8.49 2.75
N CYS A 128 9.33 -8.71 3.80
CA CYS A 128 9.66 -8.22 5.12
C CYS A 128 10.76 -9.11 5.73
N GLU A 129 12.00 -8.62 5.69
CA GLU A 129 13.15 -9.28 6.30
C GLU A 129 13.42 -8.72 7.71
N ASP A 130 13.87 -9.59 8.62
CA ASP A 130 14.17 -9.26 10.01
C ASP A 130 15.66 -8.98 10.20
N PHE A 131 15.94 -7.82 10.78
CA PHE A 131 17.28 -7.37 11.18
C PHE A 131 17.33 -6.99 12.68
N GLY A 132 16.29 -7.32 13.45
CA GLY A 132 16.17 -6.98 14.86
C GLY A 132 15.96 -5.47 15.13
N GLN A 133 15.45 -4.73 14.15
CA GLN A 133 15.28 -3.28 14.26
C GLN A 133 14.06 -2.91 15.08
N VAL A 134 14.18 -1.83 15.86
CA VAL A 134 13.11 -1.30 16.71
C VAL A 134 12.88 0.17 16.38
N ALA A 135 11.63 0.52 16.10
CA ALA A 135 11.22 1.90 15.83
C ALA A 135 10.43 2.49 17.02
N TYR A 136 10.68 3.77 17.30
CA TYR A 136 9.98 4.57 18.29
C TYR A 136 9.38 5.78 17.58
N TYR A 137 8.06 5.95 17.68
CA TYR A 137 7.42 7.19 17.27
C TYR A 137 7.61 8.26 18.36
N LEU A 138 8.06 9.46 17.98
CA LEU A 138 8.41 10.52 18.93
C LEU A 138 7.23 11.42 19.31
N GLY A 139 6.04 11.23 18.72
CA GLY A 139 4.86 12.05 19.03
C GLY A 139 4.93 13.47 18.47
N THR A 140 5.81 13.73 17.50
CA THR A 140 6.12 15.08 17.02
C THR A 140 5.39 15.47 15.73
N ILE A 141 4.52 14.61 15.19
CA ILE A 141 3.64 14.98 14.06
C ILE A 141 2.45 15.76 14.61
N GLU A 142 2.21 16.95 14.06
CA GLU A 142 1.09 17.81 14.43
C GLU A 142 -0.24 17.05 14.27
N GLY A 143 -1.14 17.18 15.26
CA GLY A 143 -2.42 16.46 15.30
C GLY A 143 -2.31 14.98 15.69
N HIS A 144 -1.11 14.42 15.78
CA HIS A 144 -0.87 13.01 16.08
C HIS A 144 0.07 12.78 17.29
N PRO A 145 -0.13 13.42 18.46
CA PRO A 145 0.84 13.35 19.55
C PRO A 145 0.93 11.98 20.25
N HIS A 146 -0.06 11.10 20.07
CA HIS A 146 -0.17 9.83 20.79
C HIS A 146 0.10 8.60 19.93
N THR A 147 -0.28 8.66 18.65
CA THR A 147 -0.16 7.54 17.73
C THR A 147 0.12 8.00 16.31
N PHE A 148 0.83 7.18 15.55
CA PHE A 148 0.98 7.28 14.11
C PHE A 148 0.68 5.94 13.45
N THR A 149 -0.17 5.94 12.44
CA THR A 149 -0.53 4.74 11.67
C THR A 149 0.21 4.80 10.34
N LEU A 150 1.16 3.87 10.14
CA LEU A 150 1.88 3.77 8.87
C LEU A 150 1.04 3.05 7.82
N ASP A 151 0.28 2.04 8.23
CA ASP A 151 -0.58 1.18 7.40
C ASP A 151 -1.59 0.41 8.29
N ASP A 152 -2.35 -0.52 7.71
CA ASP A 152 -3.40 -1.26 8.41
C ASP A 152 -2.90 -2.14 9.59
N HIS A 153 -1.62 -2.51 9.63
CA HIS A 153 -1.04 -3.37 10.66
C HIS A 153 0.01 -2.67 11.54
N HIS A 154 0.56 -1.53 11.15
CA HIS A 154 1.53 -0.76 11.93
C HIS A 154 0.91 0.50 12.55
N THR A 155 0.65 0.44 13.86
CA THR A 155 0.25 1.60 14.67
C THR A 155 1.27 1.84 15.77
N PHE A 156 2.09 2.87 15.60
CA PHE A 156 3.12 3.25 16.57
C PHE A 156 2.51 4.12 17.65
N HIS A 157 2.79 3.80 18.91
CA HIS A 157 2.44 4.63 20.06
C HIS A 157 3.65 5.46 20.48
N THR A 158 3.41 6.71 20.85
CA THR A 158 4.48 7.65 21.24
C THR A 158 5.37 7.07 22.33
N ASN A 159 6.68 7.06 22.09
CA ASN A 159 7.74 6.52 22.94
C ASN A 159 7.65 5.02 23.26
N LYS A 160 6.70 4.28 22.66
CA LYS A 160 6.63 2.82 22.81
C LYS A 160 7.46 2.16 21.71
N PRO A 161 8.38 1.24 22.05
CA PRO A 161 9.12 0.47 21.05
C PRO A 161 8.16 -0.44 20.26
N MET A 162 8.43 -0.56 18.97
CA MET A 162 7.83 -1.57 18.09
C MET A 162 8.96 -2.26 17.32
N LEU A 163 9.02 -3.58 17.38
CA LEU A 163 9.88 -4.37 16.51
C LEU A 163 9.34 -4.25 15.07
N VAL A 164 10.22 -4.01 14.11
CA VAL A 164 9.85 -3.75 12.72
C VAL A 164 10.78 -4.51 11.76
N CYS A 165 10.24 -4.89 10.60
CA CYS A 165 11.06 -5.40 9.50
C CYS A 165 11.94 -4.29 8.90
N GLY A 166 12.93 -4.71 8.11
CA GLY A 166 13.85 -3.80 7.42
C GLY A 166 13.15 -2.80 6.51
N ASN A 167 12.08 -3.20 5.83
CA ASN A 167 11.30 -2.29 4.98
C ASN A 167 10.58 -1.21 5.79
N THR A 168 9.90 -1.60 6.88
CA THR A 168 9.19 -0.65 7.75
C THR A 168 10.18 0.31 8.42
N ALA A 169 11.36 -0.18 8.84
CA ALA A 169 12.43 0.65 9.38
C ALA A 169 12.88 1.72 8.37
N ASP A 170 13.07 1.35 7.11
CA ASP A 170 13.45 2.28 6.04
C ASP A 170 12.31 3.27 5.73
N MET A 171 11.06 2.83 5.68
CA MET A 171 9.89 3.70 5.46
C MET A 171 9.81 4.82 6.49
N VAL A 172 10.13 4.56 7.76
CA VAL A 172 10.06 5.59 8.82
C VAL A 172 11.35 6.38 8.99
N SER A 173 12.49 5.92 8.46
CA SER A 173 13.80 6.55 8.65
C SER A 173 14.40 7.20 7.39
N LEU A 174 13.97 6.81 6.19
CA LEU A 174 14.48 7.31 4.90
C LEU A 174 13.49 8.23 4.16
N THR A 175 12.35 8.54 4.79
CA THR A 175 11.29 9.40 4.21
C THR A 175 11.15 10.69 5.02
N SER A 176 10.15 11.51 4.71
CA SER A 176 9.80 12.69 5.52
C SER A 176 9.47 12.36 6.98
N TYR A 177 9.21 11.09 7.31
CA TYR A 177 8.94 10.63 8.67
C TYR A 177 10.19 10.53 9.54
N ALA A 178 11.40 10.55 8.99
CA ALA A 178 12.65 10.34 9.71
C ALA A 178 12.79 11.20 10.98
N LYS A 179 12.42 12.48 10.90
CA LYS A 179 12.50 13.43 12.04
C LYS A 179 11.52 13.13 13.18
N HIS A 180 10.55 12.26 12.94
CA HIS A 180 9.49 11.86 13.87
C HIS A 180 9.70 10.47 14.47
N PHE A 181 10.75 9.78 14.04
CA PHE A 181 11.05 8.43 14.47
C PHE A 181 12.49 8.32 14.96
N LYS A 182 12.69 7.44 15.93
CA LYS A 182 14.01 6.90 16.27
C LYS A 182 14.00 5.42 15.92
N VAL A 183 14.90 5.00 15.04
CA VAL A 183 15.14 3.58 14.74
C VAL A 183 16.43 3.15 15.44
N VAL A 184 16.39 1.99 16.10
CA VAL A 184 17.52 1.35 16.78
C VAL A 184 17.79 0.02 16.11
N GLY A 185 19.06 -0.26 15.82
CA GLY A 185 19.50 -1.46 15.11
C GLY A 185 19.89 -1.15 13.66
N GLU A 186 20.90 -1.87 13.18
CA GLU A 186 21.47 -1.75 11.84
C GLU A 186 21.20 -3.02 11.02
N LYS A 187 21.19 -2.90 9.69
CA LYS A 187 21.00 -4.05 8.78
C LYS A 187 22.28 -4.88 8.58
N GLU A 188 22.97 -5.20 9.67
CA GLU A 188 24.23 -5.97 9.63
C GLU A 188 24.01 -7.48 9.79
N VAL A 189 23.02 -7.90 10.57
CA VAL A 189 22.72 -9.30 10.86
C VAL A 189 21.30 -9.61 10.41
N HIS A 190 21.17 -10.40 9.35
CA HIS A 190 19.89 -10.91 8.87
C HIS A 190 19.42 -12.09 9.73
N MET A 191 18.20 -12.01 10.26
CA MET A 191 17.61 -13.01 11.15
C MET A 191 16.57 -13.90 10.45
N GLY A 192 16.41 -13.74 9.13
CA GLY A 192 15.38 -14.41 8.35
C GLY A 192 14.16 -13.52 8.12
N LEU A 193 13.02 -14.15 7.86
CA LEU A 193 11.78 -13.44 7.56
C LEU A 193 11.16 -12.83 8.81
N PHE A 194 10.66 -11.60 8.68
CA PHE A 194 9.89 -10.94 9.70
C PHE A 194 8.42 -11.35 9.64
N ASP A 195 7.86 -11.79 10.75
CA ASP A 195 6.46 -12.21 10.84
C ASP A 195 5.52 -11.00 10.97
N CYS A 196 5.13 -10.45 9.81
CA CYS A 196 4.10 -9.42 9.76
C CYS A 196 2.69 -9.98 10.05
N GLU A 197 2.43 -11.29 9.90
CA GLU A 197 1.07 -11.85 10.04
C GLU A 197 0.61 -11.87 11.51
N LEU A 198 1.50 -12.16 12.46
CA LEU A 198 1.20 -12.07 13.89
C LEU A 198 0.76 -10.65 14.31
N SER A 199 1.28 -9.61 13.65
CA SER A 199 0.91 -8.22 13.92
C SER A 199 -0.51 -7.87 13.42
N VAL A 200 -0.99 -8.53 12.36
CA VAL A 200 -2.35 -8.40 11.83
C VAL A 200 -3.34 -9.19 12.70
N MET A 201 -3.00 -10.43 13.08
CA MET A 201 -3.88 -11.32 13.86
C MET A 201 -4.13 -10.82 15.28
N ALA A 202 -3.12 -10.20 15.92
CA ALA A 202 -3.28 -9.55 17.22
C ALA A 202 -4.31 -8.40 17.21
N LYS A 203 -4.58 -7.80 16.04
CA LYS A 203 -5.61 -6.75 15.87
C LYS A 203 -6.99 -7.29 15.52
N THR A 204 -7.08 -8.42 14.81
CA THR A 204 -8.37 -9.00 14.37
C THR A 204 -8.98 -9.98 15.36
N GLY A 205 -8.25 -10.39 16.41
CA GLY A 205 -8.74 -11.30 17.44
C GLY A 205 -9.03 -12.72 16.92
N ILE A 206 -8.46 -13.08 15.77
CA ILE A 206 -8.62 -14.40 15.16
C ILE A 206 -7.44 -15.27 15.63
N GLU A 207 -7.71 -16.26 16.48
CA GLU A 207 -6.73 -17.29 16.84
C GLU A 207 -6.62 -18.31 15.69
N THR A 208 -5.41 -18.60 15.22
CA THR A 208 -5.14 -19.77 14.37
C THR A 208 -5.29 -21.05 15.19
N PRO A 209 -5.94 -22.11 14.66
CA PRO A 209 -5.87 -23.42 15.29
C PRO A 209 -4.43 -23.92 15.20
N ALA A 210 -3.87 -24.28 16.35
CA ALA A 210 -2.57 -24.94 16.46
C ALA A 210 -2.48 -26.11 15.48
N GLY A 211 -1.38 -26.15 14.72
CA GLY A 211 -1.15 -27.10 13.64
C GLY A 211 -1.40 -28.56 14.04
N ALA A 212 -2.13 -29.26 13.18
CA ALA A 212 -2.15 -30.71 13.19
C ALA A 212 -0.84 -31.22 12.57
N CYS A 213 0.03 -31.81 13.39
CA CYS A 213 1.08 -32.69 12.92
C CYS A 213 0.44 -33.90 12.21
N CYS A 214 0.98 -34.29 11.07
CA CYS A 214 0.88 -35.63 10.51
C CYS A 214 2.29 -36.19 10.38
#